data_AF-A0A849QTY2-F1
#
_entry.id   AF-A0A849QTY2-F1
#
_cell.length_a   1.000
_cell.length_b   1.000
_cell.length_c   1.000
_cell.angle_alpha   90.00
_cell.angle_beta   90.00
_cell.angle_gamma   90.00
#
_symmetry.space_group_name_H-M   'P 1'
#
loop_
_entity.id
_entity.type
_entity.pdbx_description
1 polymer ?
#
loop_
_entity_poly.entity_id
_entity_poly.type
_entity_poly.pdbx_seq_one_letter_code
_entity_poly.pdbx_strand_id
1 'polypeptide(L)'
;MKLIAILILLIFFLPQLAAAELEIGMDIPLTNKEIYQENRLVAGVSSYQRGQIVLTNTGDETLHNILVSVDVPLQMDIEVPVQAMKNISADNNTVTARIGELGAGKSISFIFSVKPPESIEFKKKGSFAISASYEDSTDTHSTSYTHTVEVVPPPSWITYGTVLASICIILLAFLIAWKFNVLEQFTTIDLVTIALLAGLIGVVFRWFWQTFNDLLGPLGGLLFTIPTAVLMIIALQIVRKPGTATLLFTVVELVALVVWGSNITVWMGWYMTEGIIVDILVLLFKKDYADRRSTAIIYAVARSAYAYWMFYFFFAPAVWKVYYAPWYAWGEVGIAAIGGLIGGAIGYDIAKKVRGAMI
;
A
#
# COMPACT_ATOMS: atom_id res chain seq x y z
N MET A 1 -39.67 -20.20 -44.15
CA MET A 1 -40.27 -20.16 -42.79
C MET A 1 -40.07 -21.45 -41.98
N LYS A 2 -40.23 -22.66 -42.55
CA LYS A 2 -40.04 -23.92 -41.79
C LYS A 2 -38.62 -24.15 -41.25
N LEU A 3 -37.58 -23.68 -41.96
CA LEU A 3 -36.19 -23.83 -41.53
C LEU A 3 -35.83 -22.98 -40.29
N ILE A 4 -36.45 -21.79 -40.16
CA ILE A 4 -36.21 -20.86 -39.04
C ILE A 4 -36.90 -21.37 -37.77
N ALA A 5 -38.09 -21.97 -37.90
CA ALA A 5 -38.79 -22.59 -36.77
C ALA A 5 -38.04 -23.82 -36.21
N ILE A 6 -37.38 -24.60 -37.07
CA ILE A 6 -36.55 -25.74 -36.65
C ILE A 6 -35.26 -25.27 -35.96
N LEU A 7 -34.66 -24.16 -36.40
CA LEU A 7 -33.47 -23.60 -35.74
C LEU A 7 -33.78 -23.05 -34.34
N ILE A 8 -34.94 -22.40 -34.16
CA ILE A 8 -35.40 -21.90 -32.86
C ILE A 8 -35.75 -23.06 -31.91
N LEU A 9 -36.36 -24.14 -32.43
CA LEU A 9 -36.61 -25.35 -31.63
C LEU A 9 -35.30 -26.04 -31.22
N LEU A 10 -34.27 -26.05 -32.07
CA LEU A 10 -32.96 -26.61 -31.71
C LEU A 10 -32.19 -25.78 -30.67
N ILE A 11 -32.43 -24.47 -30.59
CA ILE A 11 -31.85 -23.62 -29.55
C ILE A 11 -32.54 -23.87 -28.19
N PHE A 12 -33.84 -24.21 -28.19
CA PHE A 12 -34.57 -24.60 -26.98
C PHE A 12 -34.35 -26.06 -26.53
N PHE A 13 -33.87 -26.93 -27.43
CA PHE A 13 -33.59 -28.35 -27.16
C PHE A 13 -32.10 -28.71 -27.12
N LEU A 14 -31.21 -27.72 -27.18
CA LEU A 14 -29.86 -27.93 -26.65
C LEU A 14 -30.04 -28.33 -25.19
N PRO A 15 -29.45 -29.46 -24.72
CA PRO A 15 -29.41 -29.72 -23.30
C PRO A 15 -28.83 -28.45 -22.67
N GLN A 16 -29.60 -27.81 -21.80
CA GLN A 16 -29.03 -26.87 -20.86
C GLN A 16 -27.86 -27.64 -20.25
N LEU A 17 -26.62 -27.20 -20.52
CA LEU A 17 -25.49 -27.69 -19.76
C LEU A 17 -25.93 -27.54 -18.31
N ALA A 18 -26.09 -28.67 -17.61
CA ALA A 18 -26.45 -28.67 -16.21
C ALA A 18 -25.56 -27.63 -15.52
N ALA A 19 -26.18 -26.56 -15.03
CA ALA A 19 -25.45 -25.56 -14.27
C ALA A 19 -24.84 -26.33 -13.10
N ALA A 20 -23.53 -26.20 -12.89
CA ALA A 20 -22.88 -26.86 -11.77
C ALA A 20 -23.59 -26.43 -10.48
N GLU A 21 -24.17 -27.39 -9.75
CA GLU A 21 -24.96 -27.13 -8.53
C GLU A 21 -24.10 -26.59 -7.39
N LEU A 22 -22.79 -26.75 -7.49
CA LEU A 22 -21.80 -26.19 -6.58
C LEU A 22 -20.92 -25.18 -7.33
N GLU A 23 -21.12 -23.91 -7.03
CA GLU A 23 -20.26 -22.82 -7.49
C GLU A 23 -19.06 -22.67 -6.55
N ILE A 24 -17.86 -22.57 -7.12
CA ILE A 24 -16.61 -22.40 -6.39
C ILE A 24 -16.02 -21.03 -6.70
N GLY A 25 -15.89 -20.20 -5.67
CA GLY A 25 -15.15 -18.95 -5.69
C GLY A 25 -13.83 -19.07 -4.93
N MET A 26 -12.83 -18.32 -5.37
CA MET A 26 -11.57 -18.16 -4.64
C MET A 26 -11.14 -16.71 -4.69
N ASP A 27 -10.70 -16.20 -3.54
CA ASP A 27 -10.10 -14.89 -3.38
C ASP A 27 -8.72 -15.01 -2.74
N ILE A 28 -7.68 -14.55 -3.45
CA ILE A 28 -6.31 -14.51 -2.93
C ILE A 28 -5.49 -13.38 -3.61
N PRO A 29 -4.71 -12.58 -2.86
CA PRO A 29 -4.69 -12.49 -1.41
C PRO A 29 -5.97 -11.86 -0.85
N LEU A 30 -6.42 -12.33 0.32
CA LEU A 30 -7.57 -11.81 1.05
C LEU A 30 -7.25 -10.42 1.62
N THR A 31 -7.31 -9.42 0.75
CA THR A 31 -6.99 -8.01 1.02
C THR A 31 -8.12 -7.12 0.52
N ASN A 32 -8.10 -5.84 0.87
CA ASN A 32 -9.09 -4.89 0.35
C ASN A 32 -8.90 -4.72 -1.17
N LYS A 33 -9.82 -5.31 -1.94
CA LYS A 33 -9.81 -5.35 -3.42
C LYS A 33 -9.86 -3.96 -4.08
N GLU A 34 -10.35 -2.94 -3.37
CA GLU A 34 -10.39 -1.58 -3.91
C GLU A 34 -9.00 -0.92 -3.89
N ILE A 35 -8.15 -1.32 -2.93
CA ILE A 35 -6.86 -0.70 -2.66
C ILE A 35 -5.71 -1.52 -3.26
N TYR A 36 -5.76 -2.84 -3.08
CA TYR A 36 -4.70 -3.76 -3.46
C TYR A 36 -5.00 -4.47 -4.78
N GLN A 37 -3.94 -4.88 -5.48
CA GLN A 37 -4.10 -5.64 -6.72
C GLN A 37 -4.61 -7.06 -6.44
N GLU A 38 -5.68 -7.44 -7.12
CA GLU A 38 -6.25 -8.78 -7.06
C GLU A 38 -5.32 -9.81 -7.71
N ASN A 39 -5.36 -11.05 -7.21
CA ASN A 39 -4.73 -12.24 -7.82
C ASN A 39 -3.22 -12.09 -8.04
N ARG A 40 -2.54 -11.30 -7.20
CA ARG A 40 -1.09 -11.09 -7.27
C ARG A 40 -0.41 -11.47 -5.96
N LEU A 41 0.60 -12.32 -6.07
CA LEU A 41 1.43 -12.77 -4.98
C LEU A 41 2.88 -12.32 -5.17
N VAL A 42 3.56 -11.94 -4.11
CA VAL A 42 4.94 -11.44 -4.17
C VAL A 42 5.90 -12.48 -3.60
N ALA A 43 6.87 -12.91 -4.39
CA ALA A 43 7.94 -13.80 -3.95
C ALA A 43 8.90 -13.10 -2.96
N GLY A 44 9.57 -13.86 -2.11
CA GLY A 44 10.57 -13.35 -1.17
C GLY A 44 10.01 -12.59 0.04
N VAL A 45 8.70 -12.65 0.27
CA VAL A 45 8.07 -12.13 1.50
C VAL A 45 8.10 -13.20 2.58
N SER A 46 8.35 -12.78 3.83
CA SER A 46 8.36 -13.70 4.98
C SER A 46 6.97 -14.05 5.49
N SER A 47 5.93 -13.33 5.04
CA SER A 47 4.55 -13.48 5.52
C SER A 47 3.72 -14.40 4.63
N TYR A 48 2.84 -15.16 5.26
CA TYR A 48 1.80 -15.92 4.59
C TYR A 48 0.69 -15.00 4.08
N GLN A 49 0.23 -15.26 2.86
CA GLN A 49 -0.91 -14.60 2.23
C GLN A 49 -2.15 -15.47 2.39
N ARG A 50 -3.22 -14.91 2.95
CA ARG A 50 -4.47 -15.63 3.17
C ARG A 50 -5.24 -15.76 1.86
N GLY A 51 -5.76 -16.94 1.57
CA GLY A 51 -6.75 -17.20 0.52
C GLY A 51 -8.05 -17.69 1.14
N GLN A 52 -9.18 -17.26 0.58
CA GLN A 52 -10.51 -17.72 0.97
C GLN A 52 -11.13 -18.49 -0.19
N ILE A 53 -11.66 -19.66 0.10
CA ILE A 53 -12.51 -20.40 -0.84
C ILE A 53 -13.94 -20.28 -0.35
N VAL A 54 -14.84 -19.95 -1.27
CA VAL A 54 -16.28 -19.86 -1.04
C VAL A 54 -16.95 -20.91 -1.91
N LEU A 55 -17.75 -21.76 -1.30
CA LEU A 55 -18.59 -22.72 -1.99
C LEU A 55 -20.03 -22.29 -1.81
N THR A 56 -20.77 -22.22 -2.91
CA THR A 56 -22.20 -21.87 -2.90
C THR A 56 -22.98 -22.98 -3.56
N ASN A 57 -23.93 -23.56 -2.83
CA ASN A 57 -24.91 -24.47 -3.42
C ASN A 57 -25.97 -23.65 -4.17
N THR A 58 -25.91 -23.68 -5.50
CA THR A 58 -26.84 -23.00 -6.41
C THR A 58 -28.01 -23.88 -6.83
N GLY A 59 -27.97 -25.17 -6.48
CA GLY A 59 -29.05 -26.12 -6.71
C GLY A 59 -30.17 -26.06 -5.67
N ASP A 60 -31.20 -26.88 -5.91
CA ASP A 60 -32.41 -26.96 -5.08
C ASP A 60 -32.35 -28.06 -4.00
N GLU A 61 -31.34 -28.94 -4.07
CA GLU A 61 -31.15 -30.06 -3.15
C GLU A 61 -30.04 -29.80 -2.12
N THR A 62 -30.02 -30.57 -1.03
CA THR A 62 -28.93 -30.50 -0.03
C THR A 62 -27.78 -31.38 -0.50
N LEU A 63 -26.58 -30.80 -0.55
CA LEU A 63 -25.37 -31.54 -0.90
C LEU A 63 -24.75 -32.16 0.35
N HIS A 64 -24.29 -33.40 0.25
CA HIS A 64 -23.69 -34.17 1.32
C HIS A 64 -22.25 -34.57 0.98
N ASN A 65 -21.46 -34.87 2.02
CA ASN A 65 -20.10 -35.41 1.93
C ASN A 65 -19.16 -34.61 1.02
N ILE A 66 -19.26 -33.28 1.06
CA ILE A 66 -18.50 -32.38 0.21
C ILE A 66 -17.01 -32.45 0.60
N LEU A 67 -16.19 -32.93 -0.33
CA LEU A 67 -14.73 -32.98 -0.19
C LEU A 67 -14.12 -32.01 -1.19
N VAL A 68 -13.42 -31.00 -0.68
CA VAL A 68 -12.69 -30.03 -1.52
C VAL A 68 -11.20 -30.30 -1.43
N SER A 69 -10.56 -30.36 -2.58
CA SER A 69 -9.12 -30.48 -2.75
C SER A 69 -8.61 -29.30 -3.56
N VAL A 70 -7.57 -28.63 -3.07
CA VAL A 70 -6.94 -27.47 -3.69
C VAL A 70 -5.48 -27.79 -3.94
N ASP A 71 -5.08 -27.91 -5.20
CA ASP A 71 -3.68 -28.03 -5.58
C ASP A 71 -3.04 -26.64 -5.65
N VAL A 72 -2.05 -26.40 -4.80
CA VAL A 72 -1.34 -25.13 -4.67
C VAL A 72 -0.16 -25.11 -5.63
N PRO A 73 -0.08 -24.12 -6.54
CA PRO A 73 0.95 -24.10 -7.57
C PRO A 73 2.33 -23.73 -6.99
N LEU A 74 3.38 -24.00 -7.76
CA LEU A 74 4.74 -23.49 -7.53
C LEU A 74 5.36 -23.90 -6.18
N GLN A 75 4.89 -24.99 -5.56
CA GLN A 75 5.42 -25.51 -4.28
C GLN A 75 5.45 -24.44 -3.18
N MET A 76 4.39 -23.63 -3.10
CA MET A 76 4.26 -22.64 -2.03
C MET A 76 4.04 -23.34 -0.69
N ASP A 77 4.66 -22.84 0.38
CA ASP A 77 4.40 -23.38 1.73
C ASP A 77 2.94 -23.09 2.10
N ILE A 78 2.29 -24.02 2.79
CA ILE A 78 0.88 -23.93 3.13
C ILE A 78 0.71 -23.95 4.65
N GLU A 79 -0.13 -23.06 5.17
CA GLU A 79 -0.53 -23.04 6.57
C GLU A 79 -2.07 -22.92 6.67
N VAL A 80 -2.68 -23.74 7.53
CA VAL A 80 -4.11 -23.63 7.84
C VAL A 80 -4.27 -22.82 9.13
N PRO A 81 -4.79 -21.58 9.06
CA PRO A 81 -4.98 -20.78 10.25
C PRO A 81 -6.11 -21.35 11.13
N VAL A 82 -6.06 -21.06 12.43
CA VAL A 82 -7.13 -21.42 13.37
C VAL A 82 -8.44 -20.74 12.94
N GLN A 83 -9.46 -21.55 12.68
CA GLN A 83 -10.78 -21.10 12.22
C GLN A 83 -11.89 -22.01 12.77
N ALA A 84 -13.15 -21.57 12.63
CA ALA A 84 -14.31 -22.29 13.16
C ALA A 84 -14.46 -23.71 12.55
N MET A 85 -14.11 -23.85 11.27
CA MET A 85 -14.08 -25.13 10.59
C MET A 85 -12.79 -25.90 10.96
N LYS A 86 -12.94 -27.10 11.53
CA LYS A 86 -11.81 -27.89 12.05
C LYS A 86 -11.33 -29.00 11.09
N ASN A 87 -12.10 -29.33 10.06
CA ASN A 87 -11.83 -30.46 9.17
C ASN A 87 -11.05 -30.04 7.92
N ILE A 88 -9.99 -29.25 8.11
CA ILE A 88 -9.12 -28.77 7.04
C ILE A 88 -7.71 -29.21 7.35
N SER A 89 -7.07 -29.86 6.39
CA SER A 89 -5.69 -30.33 6.49
C SER A 89 -4.90 -29.86 5.26
N ALA A 90 -3.65 -29.46 5.47
CA ALA A 90 -2.70 -29.22 4.41
C ALA A 90 -1.64 -30.32 4.43
N ASP A 91 -1.37 -30.92 3.28
CA ASP A 91 -0.28 -31.88 3.11
C ASP A 91 0.45 -31.59 1.81
N ASN A 92 1.78 -31.42 1.89
CA ASN A 92 2.66 -31.01 0.80
C ASN A 92 2.14 -29.75 0.06
N ASN A 93 1.49 -29.95 -1.08
CA ASN A 93 0.95 -28.90 -1.95
C ASN A 93 -0.58 -28.89 -2.01
N THR A 94 -1.26 -29.74 -1.24
CA THR A 94 -2.70 -29.91 -1.35
C THR A 94 -3.40 -29.51 -0.05
N VAL A 95 -4.37 -28.61 -0.15
CA VAL A 95 -5.32 -28.33 0.95
C VAL A 95 -6.55 -29.18 0.74
N THR A 96 -6.90 -29.97 1.75
CA THR A 96 -8.12 -30.78 1.75
C THR A 96 -9.07 -30.27 2.83
N ALA A 97 -10.32 -30.01 2.47
CA ALA A 97 -11.39 -29.63 3.39
C ALA A 97 -12.56 -30.61 3.27
N ARG A 98 -13.03 -31.13 4.42
CA ARG A 98 -14.22 -31.97 4.49
C ARG A 98 -15.39 -31.18 5.06
N ILE A 99 -16.35 -30.92 4.21
CA ILE A 99 -17.55 -30.14 4.47
C ILE A 99 -18.71 -31.14 4.51
N GLY A 100 -19.39 -31.22 5.64
CA GLY A 100 -20.43 -32.23 5.86
C GLY A 100 -21.62 -32.03 4.92
N GLU A 101 -22.49 -31.09 5.26
CA GLU A 101 -23.72 -30.83 4.51
C GLU A 101 -23.82 -29.35 4.14
N LEU A 102 -24.32 -29.06 2.93
CA LEU A 102 -24.59 -27.71 2.45
C LEU A 102 -25.98 -27.65 1.84
N GLY A 103 -26.92 -27.03 2.55
CA GLY A 103 -28.29 -26.86 2.07
C GLY A 103 -28.39 -25.94 0.85
N ALA A 104 -29.48 -26.08 0.10
CA ALA A 104 -29.80 -25.27 -1.08
C ALA A 104 -29.71 -23.77 -0.79
N GLY A 105 -29.05 -23.02 -1.69
CA GLY A 105 -28.84 -21.58 -1.58
C GLY A 105 -27.88 -21.12 -0.48
N LYS A 106 -27.25 -22.04 0.27
CA LYS A 106 -26.29 -21.68 1.33
C LYS A 106 -24.86 -21.65 0.78
N SER A 107 -24.08 -20.75 1.37
CA SER A 107 -22.64 -20.66 1.12
C SER A 107 -21.85 -21.00 2.38
N ILE A 108 -20.70 -21.64 2.18
CA ILE A 108 -19.71 -21.89 3.22
C ILE A 108 -18.34 -21.46 2.71
N SER A 109 -17.51 -20.91 3.60
CA SER A 109 -16.17 -20.50 3.25
C SER A 109 -15.14 -21.03 4.24
N PHE A 110 -13.96 -21.31 3.75
CA PHE A 110 -12.79 -21.63 4.59
C PHE A 110 -11.56 -20.89 4.10
N ILE A 111 -10.60 -20.75 5.01
CA ILE A 111 -9.37 -19.98 4.78
C ILE A 111 -8.18 -20.92 4.84
N PHE A 112 -7.23 -20.71 3.93
CA PHE A 112 -5.88 -21.25 4.04
C PHE A 112 -4.89 -20.13 3.75
N SER A 113 -3.63 -20.33 4.09
CA SER A 113 -2.58 -19.35 3.83
C SER A 113 -1.48 -20.00 3.02
N VAL A 114 -0.91 -19.25 2.09
CA VAL A 114 0.22 -19.69 1.26
C VAL A 114 1.37 -18.72 1.38
N LYS A 115 2.58 -19.25 1.35
CA LYS A 115 3.81 -18.46 1.28
C LYS A 115 4.43 -18.62 -0.11
N PRO A 116 4.48 -17.55 -0.92
CA PRO A 116 5.15 -17.60 -2.21
C PRO A 116 6.64 -18.01 -2.06
N PRO A 117 7.27 -18.57 -3.12
CA PRO A 117 8.66 -18.97 -3.06
C PRO A 117 9.59 -17.80 -2.68
N GLU A 118 10.76 -18.11 -2.11
CA GLU A 118 11.74 -17.08 -1.69
C GLU A 118 12.22 -16.21 -2.85
N SER A 119 12.28 -16.76 -4.06
CA SER A 119 12.67 -16.02 -5.26
C SER A 119 12.08 -16.65 -6.51
N ILE A 120 11.77 -15.80 -7.50
CA ILE A 120 11.49 -16.21 -8.87
C ILE A 120 12.24 -15.26 -9.82
N GLU A 121 12.78 -15.78 -10.92
CA GLU A 121 13.56 -14.97 -11.87
C GLU A 121 12.67 -13.99 -12.66
N PHE A 122 11.49 -14.46 -13.07
CA PHE A 122 10.55 -13.71 -13.89
C PHE A 122 9.13 -13.87 -13.36
N LYS A 123 8.25 -12.95 -13.74
CA LYS A 123 6.82 -13.06 -13.46
C LYS A 123 6.28 -14.39 -13.99
N LYS A 124 5.63 -15.17 -13.13
CA LYS A 124 5.06 -16.47 -13.48
C LYS A 124 3.59 -16.50 -13.11
N LYS A 125 2.78 -17.14 -13.95
CA LYS A 125 1.39 -17.46 -13.60
C LYS A 125 1.37 -18.77 -12.81
N GLY A 126 0.69 -18.76 -11.67
CA GLY A 126 0.35 -19.95 -10.91
C GLY A 126 -1.16 -20.19 -11.01
N SER A 127 -1.59 -21.44 -11.08
CA SER A 127 -3.00 -21.79 -11.12
C SER A 127 -3.33 -22.68 -9.94
N PHE A 128 -4.24 -22.22 -9.08
CA PHE A 128 -4.83 -23.05 -8.04
C PHE A 128 -5.90 -23.92 -8.71
N ALA A 129 -5.69 -25.23 -8.74
CA ALA A 129 -6.68 -26.17 -9.23
C ALA A 129 -7.54 -26.64 -8.07
N ILE A 130 -8.80 -26.21 -8.03
CA ILE A 130 -9.76 -26.54 -6.99
C ILE A 130 -10.70 -27.59 -7.56
N SER A 131 -10.81 -28.73 -6.89
CA SER A 131 -11.74 -29.80 -7.23
C SER A 131 -12.63 -30.08 -6.02
N ALA A 132 -13.94 -30.15 -6.22
CA ALA A 132 -14.88 -30.52 -5.18
C ALA A 132 -15.71 -31.73 -5.63
N SER A 133 -15.72 -32.77 -4.82
CA SER A 133 -16.64 -33.91 -4.97
C SER A 133 -17.74 -33.82 -3.93
N TYR A 134 -18.99 -34.09 -4.32
CA TYR A 134 -20.15 -34.03 -3.44
C TYR A 134 -21.19 -35.07 -3.85
N GLU A 135 -22.08 -35.42 -2.93
CA GLU A 135 -23.17 -36.37 -3.16
C GLU A 135 -24.50 -35.61 -3.10
N ASP A 136 -25.36 -35.83 -4.07
CA ASP A 136 -26.77 -35.41 -4.02
C ASP A 136 -27.67 -36.62 -3.64
N SER A 137 -28.98 -36.49 -3.79
CA SER A 137 -29.91 -37.58 -3.45
C SER A 137 -29.82 -38.80 -4.37
N THR A 138 -29.12 -38.69 -5.50
CA THR A 138 -29.12 -39.64 -6.61
C THR A 138 -27.75 -40.15 -7.05
N ASP A 139 -26.70 -39.33 -7.02
CA ASP A 139 -25.38 -39.63 -7.57
C ASP A 139 -24.23 -38.86 -6.87
N THR A 140 -22.99 -39.26 -7.17
CA THR A 140 -21.78 -38.53 -6.78
C THR A 140 -21.31 -37.64 -7.93
N HIS A 141 -21.17 -36.35 -7.65
CA HIS A 141 -20.77 -35.32 -8.60
C HIS A 141 -19.38 -34.78 -8.30
N SER A 142 -18.73 -34.23 -9.32
CA SER A 142 -17.46 -33.54 -9.19
C SER A 142 -17.44 -32.28 -10.05
N THR A 143 -16.99 -31.18 -9.46
CA THR A 143 -16.79 -29.89 -10.13
C THR A 143 -15.36 -29.43 -9.96
N SER A 144 -14.81 -28.77 -10.98
CA SER A 144 -13.47 -28.19 -10.92
C SER A 144 -13.46 -26.74 -11.33
N TYR A 145 -12.65 -25.95 -10.62
CA TYR A 145 -12.45 -24.53 -10.85
C TYR A 145 -10.96 -24.23 -10.79
N THR A 146 -10.47 -23.42 -11.73
CA THR A 146 -9.07 -23.00 -11.75
C THR A 146 -8.99 -21.51 -11.50
N HIS A 147 -8.31 -21.13 -10.42
CA HIS A 147 -8.06 -19.72 -10.10
C HIS A 147 -6.61 -19.36 -10.44
N THR A 148 -6.42 -18.42 -11.37
CA THR A 148 -5.08 -18.00 -11.82
C THR A 148 -4.59 -16.80 -11.05
N VAL A 149 -3.38 -16.91 -10.52
CA VAL A 149 -2.63 -15.83 -9.86
C VAL A 149 -1.35 -15.49 -10.62
N GLU A 150 -0.89 -14.25 -10.50
CA GLU A 150 0.43 -13.81 -10.96
C GLU A 150 1.38 -13.76 -9.76
N VAL A 151 2.45 -14.55 -9.79
CA VAL A 151 3.55 -14.43 -8.84
C VAL A 151 4.60 -13.51 -9.44
N VAL A 152 4.91 -12.43 -8.72
CA VAL A 152 5.90 -11.43 -9.13
C VAL A 152 7.20 -11.59 -8.33
N PRO A 153 8.37 -11.33 -8.96
CA PRO A 153 9.65 -11.42 -8.29
C PRO A 153 9.74 -10.44 -7.10
N PRO A 154 10.58 -10.73 -6.10
CA PRO A 154 10.83 -9.79 -5.02
C PRO A 154 11.34 -8.45 -5.58
N PRO A 155 11.10 -7.32 -4.89
CA PRO A 155 11.66 -6.03 -5.28
C PRO A 155 13.18 -6.15 -5.50
N SER A 156 13.61 -6.02 -6.76
CA SER A 156 14.92 -6.44 -7.26
C SER A 156 16.00 -5.37 -7.09
N TRP A 157 17.15 -5.54 -7.77
CA TRP A 157 18.24 -4.56 -7.93
C TRP A 157 17.82 -3.09 -8.09
N ILE A 158 16.61 -2.83 -8.59
CA ILE A 158 16.03 -1.49 -8.64
C ILE A 158 15.94 -0.87 -7.24
N THR A 159 15.49 -1.61 -6.23
CA THR A 159 15.41 -1.14 -4.83
C THR A 159 16.80 -0.86 -4.26
N TYR A 160 17.78 -1.72 -4.53
CA TYR A 160 19.17 -1.46 -4.13
C TYR A 160 19.76 -0.25 -4.85
N GLY A 161 19.42 -0.07 -6.14
CA GLY A 161 19.78 1.09 -6.93
C GLY A 161 19.16 2.38 -6.42
N THR A 162 17.88 2.36 -6.01
CA THR A 162 17.23 3.53 -5.40
C THR A 162 17.84 3.85 -4.05
N VAL A 163 18.15 2.86 -3.20
CA VAL A 163 18.87 3.07 -1.93
C VAL A 163 20.26 3.67 -2.17
N LEU A 164 21.01 3.18 -3.16
CA LEU A 164 22.32 3.72 -3.48
C LEU A 164 22.22 5.17 -4.00
N ALA A 165 21.30 5.44 -4.91
CA ALA A 165 21.04 6.78 -5.42
C ALA A 165 20.62 7.75 -4.29
N SER A 166 19.80 7.27 -3.36
CA SER A 166 19.36 7.98 -2.16
C SER A 166 20.53 8.38 -1.25
N ILE A 167 21.44 7.43 -0.97
CA ILE A 167 22.68 7.70 -0.23
C ILE A 167 23.51 8.75 -0.98
N CYS A 168 23.68 8.61 -2.29
CA CYS A 168 24.42 9.57 -3.10
C CYS A 168 23.82 10.98 -3.05
N ILE A 169 22.49 11.11 -3.08
CA ILE A 169 21.79 12.40 -2.98
C ILE A 169 22.08 13.07 -1.63
N ILE A 170 22.01 12.32 -0.53
CA ILE A 170 22.34 12.83 0.82
C ILE A 170 23.81 13.23 0.92
N LEU A 171 24.72 12.38 0.47
CA LEU A 171 26.15 12.67 0.50
C LEU A 171 26.47 13.91 -0.33
N LEU A 172 25.87 14.05 -1.52
CA LEU A 172 26.01 15.23 -2.35
C LEU A 172 25.48 16.49 -1.64
N ALA A 173 24.32 16.40 -0.99
CA ALA A 173 23.76 17.50 -0.22
C ALA A 173 24.67 17.91 0.94
N PHE A 174 25.26 16.95 1.67
CA PHE A 174 26.25 17.25 2.72
C PHE A 174 27.52 17.88 2.15
N LEU A 175 28.03 17.39 1.03
CA LEU A 175 29.21 17.98 0.37
C LEU A 175 28.94 19.43 -0.08
N ILE A 176 27.76 19.70 -0.64
CA ILE A 176 27.33 21.06 -0.99
C ILE A 176 27.20 21.91 0.26
N ALA A 177 26.50 21.44 1.29
CA ALA A 177 26.30 22.17 2.53
C ALA A 177 27.63 22.50 3.23
N TRP A 178 28.58 21.57 3.21
CA TRP A 178 29.94 21.76 3.72
C TRP A 178 30.72 22.77 2.89
N LYS A 179 30.73 22.64 1.56
CA LYS A 179 31.45 23.56 0.66
C LYS A 179 30.99 25.00 0.78
N PHE A 180 29.69 25.22 1.03
CA PHE A 180 29.10 26.56 1.13
C PHE A 180 28.87 27.03 2.57
N ASN A 181 29.40 26.31 3.57
CA ASN A 181 29.24 26.63 4.99
C ASN A 181 27.79 26.96 5.36
N VAL A 182 26.82 26.20 4.84
CA VAL A 182 25.38 26.52 4.98
C VAL A 182 24.97 26.57 6.45
N LEU A 183 25.55 25.70 7.28
CA LEU A 183 25.26 25.63 8.71
C LEU A 183 25.72 26.89 9.48
N GLU A 184 26.78 27.58 9.03
CA GLU A 184 27.25 28.83 9.68
C GLU A 184 26.25 29.98 9.52
N GLN A 185 25.30 29.86 8.58
CA GLN A 185 24.24 30.83 8.39
C GLN A 185 23.18 30.75 9.50
N PHE A 186 23.07 29.63 10.22
CA PHE A 186 22.07 29.39 11.25
C PHE A 186 22.62 29.73 12.63
N THR A 187 21.82 30.40 13.46
CA THR A 187 22.16 30.61 14.86
C THR A 187 21.86 29.35 15.68
N THR A 188 22.40 29.28 16.89
CA THR A 188 22.08 28.19 17.82
C THR A 188 20.57 28.08 18.07
N ILE A 189 19.86 29.21 18.18
CA ILE A 189 18.40 29.23 18.39
C ILE A 189 17.68 28.64 17.18
N ASP A 190 18.14 28.95 15.96
CA ASP A 190 17.55 28.40 14.73
C ASP A 190 17.72 26.88 14.68
N LEU A 191 18.93 26.39 14.95
CA LEU A 191 19.24 24.96 14.93
C LEU A 191 18.44 24.19 15.98
N VAL A 192 18.32 24.72 17.19
CA VAL A 192 17.50 24.13 18.25
C VAL A 192 16.02 24.12 17.85
N THR A 193 15.52 25.21 17.28
CA THR A 193 14.12 25.29 16.81
C THR A 193 13.84 24.24 15.73
N ILE A 194 14.72 24.12 14.73
CA ILE A 194 14.60 23.13 13.67
C ILE A 194 14.62 21.71 14.25
N ALA A 195 15.54 21.42 15.18
CA ALA A 195 15.65 20.11 15.80
C ALA A 195 14.39 19.73 16.60
N LEU A 196 13.81 20.67 17.35
CA LEU A 196 12.56 20.46 18.10
C LEU A 196 11.38 20.16 17.16
N LEU A 197 11.22 20.96 16.10
CA LEU A 197 10.16 20.74 15.12
C LEU A 197 10.36 19.42 14.36
N ALA A 198 11.60 19.09 14.00
CA ALA A 198 11.93 17.82 13.37
C ALA A 198 11.60 16.62 14.27
N GLY A 199 11.88 16.70 15.57
CA GLY A 199 11.52 15.68 16.55
C GLY A 199 10.01 15.44 16.62
N LEU A 200 9.21 16.51 16.62
CA LEU A 200 7.75 16.39 16.60
C LEU A 200 7.24 15.70 15.33
N ILE A 201 7.78 16.04 14.17
CA ILE A 201 7.43 15.40 12.89
C ILE A 201 7.86 13.92 12.90
N GLY A 202 9.14 13.68 13.13
CA GLY A 202 9.78 12.38 12.95
C GLY A 202 9.40 11.34 14.00
N VAL A 203 8.95 11.78 15.19
CA VAL A 203 8.57 10.87 16.29
C VAL A 203 7.06 10.90 16.51
N VAL A 204 6.51 12.05 16.90
CA VAL A 204 5.12 12.12 17.39
C VAL A 204 4.11 11.92 16.27
N PHE A 205 4.19 12.74 15.21
CA PHE A 205 3.22 12.66 14.12
C PHE A 205 3.42 11.41 13.27
N ARG A 206 4.66 10.92 13.18
CA ARG A 206 4.93 9.63 12.54
C ARG A 206 4.29 8.46 13.31
N TRP A 207 4.42 8.43 14.62
CA TRP A 207 3.76 7.43 15.45
C TRP A 207 2.24 7.49 15.33
N PHE A 208 1.67 8.70 15.36
CA PHE A 208 0.24 8.92 15.20
C PHE A 208 -0.25 8.40 13.85
N TRP A 209 0.45 8.72 12.76
CA TRP A 209 0.16 8.18 11.44
C TRP A 209 0.22 6.65 11.44
N GLN A 210 1.31 6.04 11.92
CA GLN A 210 1.47 4.59 11.89
C GLN A 210 0.41 3.84 12.71
N THR A 211 -0.09 4.45 13.78
CA THR A 211 -1.13 3.83 14.64
C THR A 211 -2.52 3.85 13.99
N PHE A 212 -2.84 4.89 13.23
CA PHE A 212 -4.20 5.13 12.73
C PHE A 212 -4.33 5.01 11.20
N ASN A 213 -3.24 4.84 10.47
CA ASN A 213 -3.28 4.77 9.00
C ASN A 213 -4.12 3.59 8.51
N ASP A 214 -3.99 2.43 9.14
CA ASP A 214 -4.75 1.22 8.77
C ASP A 214 -6.27 1.38 9.00
N LEU A 215 -6.68 2.25 9.92
CA LEU A 215 -8.09 2.53 10.20
C LEU A 215 -8.73 3.43 9.13
N LEU A 216 -7.95 4.35 8.55
CA LEU A 216 -8.46 5.41 7.68
C LEU A 216 -8.23 5.14 6.18
N GLY A 217 -7.56 4.03 5.84
CA GLY A 217 -7.22 3.69 4.47
C GLY A 217 -6.45 4.84 3.78
N PRO A 218 -6.83 5.24 2.54
CA PRO A 218 -6.14 6.30 1.82
C PRO A 218 -6.13 7.67 2.53
N LEU A 219 -7.12 7.94 3.40
CA LEU A 219 -7.18 9.20 4.14
C LEU A 219 -6.19 9.23 5.31
N GLY A 220 -5.61 8.09 5.69
CA GLY A 220 -4.60 7.99 6.74
C GLY A 220 -3.40 8.90 6.47
N GLY A 221 -3.01 9.11 5.20
CA GLY A 221 -1.94 10.02 4.80
C GLY A 221 -2.12 11.47 5.27
N LEU A 222 -3.36 11.92 5.48
CA LEU A 222 -3.65 13.27 6.00
C LEU A 222 -3.15 13.47 7.44
N LEU A 223 -3.13 12.40 8.24
CA LEU A 223 -2.68 12.43 9.63
C LEU A 223 -1.19 12.80 9.76
N PHE A 224 -0.39 12.48 8.75
CA PHE A 224 1.00 12.88 8.70
C PHE A 224 1.21 14.18 7.92
N THR A 225 0.48 14.34 6.81
CA THR A 225 0.68 15.44 5.87
C THR A 225 0.33 16.80 6.48
N ILE A 226 -0.83 16.91 7.15
CA ILE A 226 -1.31 18.19 7.71
C ILE A 226 -0.36 18.70 8.79
N PRO A 227 -0.02 17.93 9.85
CA PRO A 227 0.84 18.44 10.92
C PRO A 227 2.25 18.76 10.42
N THR A 228 2.77 17.96 9.48
CA THR A 228 4.10 18.20 8.96
C THR A 228 4.16 19.48 8.12
N ALA A 229 3.13 19.77 7.32
CA ALA A 229 3.00 21.03 6.62
C ALA A 229 2.90 22.22 7.60
N VAL A 230 2.12 22.09 8.68
CA VAL A 230 2.02 23.11 9.73
C VAL A 230 3.41 23.43 10.33
N LEU A 231 4.14 22.40 10.77
CA LEU A 231 5.45 22.58 11.41
C LEU A 231 6.50 23.13 10.44
N MET A 232 6.45 22.76 9.17
CA MET A 232 7.31 23.33 8.13
C MET A 232 7.06 24.84 7.95
N ILE A 233 5.79 25.27 7.87
CA ILE A 233 5.47 26.70 7.75
C ILE A 233 5.93 27.47 8.98
N ILE A 234 5.76 26.90 10.18
CA ILE A 234 6.28 27.48 11.42
C ILE A 234 7.80 27.62 11.36
N ALA A 235 8.53 26.59 10.93
CA ALA A 235 9.99 26.63 10.80
C ALA A 235 10.45 27.74 9.85
N LEU A 236 9.85 27.83 8.65
CA LEU A 236 10.16 28.88 7.67
C LEU A 236 9.93 30.27 8.26
N GLN A 237 8.81 30.47 8.95
CA GLN A 237 8.44 31.76 9.49
C GLN A 237 9.28 32.20 10.69
N ILE A 238 9.79 31.28 11.51
CA ILE A 238 10.61 31.61 12.68
C ILE A 238 12.07 31.83 12.25
N VAL A 239 12.64 30.89 11.49
CA VAL A 239 14.07 30.88 11.17
C VAL A 239 14.41 31.84 10.03
N ARG A 240 13.55 31.93 9.01
CA ARG A 240 13.66 32.88 7.87
C ARG A 240 15.02 32.87 7.16
N LYS A 241 15.63 31.69 6.98
CA LYS A 241 16.92 31.51 6.30
C LYS A 241 16.81 30.55 5.12
N PRO A 242 17.61 30.74 4.05
CA PRO A 242 17.61 29.82 2.93
C PRO A 242 18.08 28.44 3.40
N GLY A 243 17.42 27.38 2.95
CA GLY A 243 17.77 26.01 3.38
C GLY A 243 17.04 25.54 4.64
N THR A 244 16.16 26.36 5.23
CA THR A 244 15.42 25.99 6.45
C THR A 244 14.56 24.74 6.23
N ALA A 245 13.85 24.66 5.11
CA ALA A 245 12.98 23.51 4.85
C ALA A 245 13.81 22.24 4.56
N THR A 246 14.85 22.36 3.74
CA THR A 246 15.80 21.27 3.46
C THR A 246 16.42 20.75 4.75
N LEU A 247 16.97 21.64 5.59
CA LEU A 247 17.57 21.25 6.86
C LEU A 247 16.56 20.60 7.81
N LEU A 248 15.35 21.15 7.92
CA LEU A 248 14.27 20.56 8.72
C LEU A 248 14.02 19.10 8.30
N PHE A 249 13.80 18.85 7.01
CA PHE A 249 13.48 17.50 6.57
C PHE A 249 14.66 16.55 6.55
N THR A 250 15.88 17.03 6.36
CA THR A 250 17.09 16.23 6.60
C THR A 250 17.16 15.79 8.06
N VAL A 251 16.90 16.68 9.03
CA VAL A 251 16.91 16.31 10.45
C VAL A 251 15.74 15.36 10.77
N VAL A 252 14.55 15.58 10.21
CA VAL A 252 13.42 14.63 10.33
C VAL A 252 13.83 13.24 9.88
N GLU A 253 14.54 13.15 8.77
CA GLU A 253 15.01 11.88 8.22
C GLU A 253 16.00 11.18 9.15
N LEU A 254 17.00 11.91 9.67
CA LEU A 254 17.98 11.38 10.60
C LEU A 254 17.34 10.90 11.90
N VAL A 255 16.41 11.68 12.46
CA VAL A 255 15.63 11.28 13.63
C VAL A 255 14.81 10.03 13.32
N ALA A 256 14.17 10.00 12.14
CA ALA A 256 13.36 8.85 11.76
C ALA A 256 14.19 7.58 11.59
N LEU A 257 15.40 7.69 11.03
CA LEU A 257 16.33 6.57 10.88
C LEU A 257 16.73 5.98 12.23
N VAL A 258 17.00 6.83 13.22
CA VAL A 258 17.39 6.40 14.58
C VAL A 258 16.22 5.76 15.32
N VAL A 259 15.02 6.33 15.24
CA VAL A 259 13.86 5.89 16.03
C VAL A 259 13.13 4.70 15.38
N TRP A 260 13.01 4.68 14.05
CA TRP A 260 12.21 3.70 13.31
C TRP A 260 13.06 2.67 12.54
N GLY A 261 14.39 2.80 12.59
CA GLY A 261 15.33 1.81 12.08
C GLY A 261 15.39 1.71 10.56
N SER A 262 15.80 0.52 10.08
CA SER A 262 16.16 0.25 8.69
C SER A 262 15.01 0.36 7.69
N ASN A 263 13.76 0.41 8.15
CA ASN A 263 12.61 0.67 7.29
C ASN A 263 12.75 2.01 6.55
N ILE A 264 13.40 3.00 7.20
CA ILE A 264 13.64 4.32 6.60
C ILE A 264 14.73 4.30 5.52
N THR A 265 15.66 3.34 5.59
CA THR A 265 16.80 3.25 4.66
C THR A 265 16.36 3.00 3.22
N VAL A 266 15.19 2.39 3.01
CA VAL A 266 14.65 2.09 1.67
C VAL A 266 14.26 3.37 0.89
N TRP A 267 13.92 4.45 1.59
CA TRP A 267 13.54 5.74 1.01
C TRP A 267 14.34 6.89 1.64
N MET A 268 15.61 6.64 1.91
CA MET A 268 16.55 7.68 2.33
C MET A 268 16.58 8.80 1.29
N GLY A 269 16.77 10.05 1.66
CA GLY A 269 16.78 11.22 0.79
C GLY A 269 15.39 11.71 0.39
N TRP A 270 14.34 10.90 0.56
CA TRP A 270 12.97 11.28 0.23
C TRP A 270 12.56 12.54 1.00
N TYR A 271 12.64 12.52 2.33
CA TYR A 271 12.32 13.67 3.17
C TYR A 271 13.15 14.89 2.79
N MET A 272 14.46 14.74 2.63
CA MET A 272 15.30 15.86 2.21
C MET A 272 14.82 16.52 0.91
N THR A 273 14.42 15.74 -0.10
CA THR A 273 13.91 16.30 -1.37
C THR A 273 12.62 17.10 -1.20
N GLU A 274 11.81 16.79 -0.19
CA GLU A 274 10.63 17.60 0.17
C GLU A 274 11.00 19.01 0.63
N GLY A 275 12.12 19.15 1.32
CA GLY A 275 12.63 20.46 1.72
C GLY A 275 13.26 21.22 0.56
N ILE A 276 13.95 20.53 -0.34
CA ILE A 276 14.57 21.14 -1.53
C ILE A 276 13.53 21.84 -2.40
N ILE A 277 12.39 21.19 -2.69
CA ILE A 277 11.34 21.81 -3.52
C ILE A 277 10.79 23.08 -2.87
N VAL A 278 10.69 23.11 -1.54
CA VAL A 278 10.21 24.28 -0.79
C VAL A 278 11.23 25.40 -0.81
N ASP A 279 12.51 25.12 -0.55
CA ASP A 279 13.55 26.15 -0.59
C ASP A 279 13.73 26.73 -2.01
N ILE A 280 13.57 25.92 -3.06
CA ILE A 280 13.50 26.41 -4.45
C ILE A 280 12.35 27.40 -4.61
N LEU A 281 11.15 27.07 -4.11
CA LEU A 281 10.01 27.98 -4.18
C LEU A 281 10.28 29.27 -3.38
N VAL A 282 10.83 29.19 -2.17
CA VAL A 282 11.20 30.36 -1.37
C VAL A 282 12.15 31.27 -2.15
N LEU A 283 13.14 30.71 -2.86
CA LEU A 283 14.04 31.47 -3.71
C LEU A 283 13.30 32.11 -4.91
N LEU A 284 12.44 31.36 -5.60
CA LEU A 284 11.64 31.85 -6.74
C LEU A 284 10.68 32.98 -6.32
N PHE A 285 10.13 32.92 -5.11
CA PHE A 285 9.30 33.97 -4.53
C PHE A 285 10.11 35.02 -3.77
N LYS A 286 11.38 35.23 -4.15
CA LYS A 286 12.24 36.32 -3.65
C LYS A 286 12.44 36.31 -2.13
N LYS A 287 12.66 35.13 -1.55
CA LYS A 287 12.84 34.92 -0.10
C LYS A 287 11.60 35.24 0.73
N ASP A 288 10.40 35.03 0.18
CA ASP A 288 9.15 35.01 0.93
C ASP A 288 9.10 33.74 1.77
N TYR A 289 9.31 33.86 3.09
CA TYR A 289 9.33 32.72 4.02
C TYR A 289 7.93 32.40 4.56
N ALA A 290 6.98 32.24 3.64
CA ALA A 290 5.56 32.06 3.92
C ALA A 290 4.93 33.26 4.65
N ASP A 291 5.33 34.47 4.27
CA ASP A 291 4.83 35.73 4.86
C ASP A 291 3.38 36.03 4.48
N ARG A 292 2.92 35.42 3.38
CA ARG A 292 1.55 35.50 2.91
C ARG A 292 0.88 34.14 3.06
N ARG A 293 -0.42 34.14 3.35
CA ARG A 293 -1.21 32.91 3.42
C ARG A 293 -1.14 32.11 2.11
N SER A 294 -1.11 32.80 0.97
CA SER A 294 -0.98 32.15 -0.34
C SER A 294 0.37 31.44 -0.51
N THR A 295 1.49 32.08 -0.13
CA THR A 295 2.81 31.43 -0.21
C THR A 295 2.93 30.25 0.75
N ALA A 296 2.38 30.37 1.97
CA ALA A 296 2.29 29.26 2.91
C ALA A 296 1.53 28.05 2.33
N ILE A 297 0.36 28.29 1.72
CA ILE A 297 -0.43 27.24 1.06
C ILE A 297 0.32 26.64 -0.13
N ILE A 298 0.93 27.46 -0.99
CA ILE A 298 1.68 26.98 -2.16
C ILE A 298 2.84 26.08 -1.72
N TYR A 299 3.60 26.48 -0.70
CA TYR A 299 4.74 25.70 -0.21
C TYR A 299 4.29 24.37 0.38
N ALA A 300 3.23 24.39 1.20
CA ALA A 300 2.68 23.19 1.79
C ALA A 300 2.09 22.23 0.76
N VAL A 301 1.32 22.72 -0.21
CA VAL A 301 0.75 21.91 -1.31
C VAL A 301 1.87 21.32 -2.16
N ALA A 302 2.82 22.14 -2.60
CA ALA A 302 3.92 21.69 -3.46
C ALA A 302 4.75 20.62 -2.75
N ARG A 303 5.09 20.83 -1.48
CA ARG A 303 5.82 19.86 -0.67
C ARG A 303 5.06 18.55 -0.54
N SER A 304 3.78 18.59 -0.16
CA SER A 304 3.01 17.38 0.08
C SER A 304 2.74 16.59 -1.20
N ALA A 305 2.38 17.26 -2.29
CA ALA A 305 2.17 16.61 -3.59
C ALA A 305 3.50 16.00 -4.12
N TYR A 306 4.59 16.76 -4.02
CA TYR A 306 5.91 16.30 -4.43
C TYR A 306 6.41 15.12 -3.60
N ALA A 307 6.18 15.13 -2.28
CA ALA A 307 6.55 14.03 -1.39
C ALA A 307 5.94 12.71 -1.87
N TYR A 308 4.62 12.65 -2.02
CA TYR A 308 3.94 11.43 -2.43
C TYR A 308 4.27 11.03 -3.88
N TRP A 309 4.45 12.03 -4.76
CA TRP A 309 4.87 11.77 -6.14
C TRP A 309 6.27 11.14 -6.18
N MET A 310 7.25 11.72 -5.50
CA MET A 310 8.60 11.16 -5.41
C MET A 310 8.61 9.79 -4.76
N PHE A 311 7.83 9.60 -3.69
CA PHE A 311 7.73 8.32 -3.00
C PHE A 311 7.28 7.22 -3.96
N TYR A 312 6.14 7.39 -4.63
CA TYR A 312 5.62 6.36 -5.52
C TYR A 312 6.42 6.23 -6.81
N PHE A 313 6.83 7.32 -7.45
CA PHE A 313 7.41 7.25 -8.80
C PHE A 313 8.93 7.12 -8.83
N PHE A 314 9.64 7.44 -7.73
CA PHE A 314 11.11 7.44 -7.70
C PHE A 314 11.71 6.56 -6.61
N PHE A 315 11.29 6.73 -5.35
CA PHE A 315 11.88 6.01 -4.22
C PHE A 315 11.35 4.57 -4.06
N ALA A 316 10.05 4.37 -4.31
CA ALA A 316 9.38 3.08 -4.20
C ALA A 316 8.58 2.69 -5.48
N PRO A 317 9.17 2.76 -6.68
CA PRO A 317 8.45 2.53 -7.95
C PRO A 317 7.97 1.09 -8.13
N ALA A 318 8.64 0.13 -7.49
CA ALA A 318 8.21 -1.26 -7.51
C ALA A 318 7.05 -1.51 -6.55
N VAL A 319 7.03 -0.85 -5.38
CA VAL A 319 6.06 -1.11 -4.31
C VAL A 319 4.63 -0.88 -4.80
N TRP A 320 4.32 0.29 -5.35
CA TRP A 320 2.93 0.53 -5.76
C TRP A 320 2.52 -0.24 -7.02
N LYS A 321 3.44 -0.46 -7.96
CA LYS A 321 3.16 -1.26 -9.17
C LYS A 321 2.84 -2.71 -8.83
N VAL A 322 3.40 -3.21 -7.73
CA VAL A 322 3.21 -4.58 -7.25
C VAL A 322 1.97 -4.68 -6.36
N TYR A 323 1.82 -3.78 -5.38
CA TYR A 323 0.82 -3.93 -4.33
C TYR A 323 -0.48 -3.15 -4.56
N TYR A 324 -0.43 -1.98 -5.18
CA TYR A 324 -1.57 -1.05 -5.22
C TYR A 324 -2.20 -0.92 -6.61
N ALA A 325 -3.49 -0.57 -6.66
CA ALA A 325 -4.16 -0.24 -7.91
C ALA A 325 -3.52 0.99 -8.60
N PRO A 326 -3.52 1.09 -9.95
CA PRO A 326 -2.85 2.19 -10.66
C PRO A 326 -3.33 3.60 -10.30
N TRP A 327 -4.60 3.73 -9.90
CA TRP A 327 -5.17 5.02 -9.47
C TRP A 327 -4.68 5.45 -8.10
N TYR A 328 -4.26 4.52 -7.24
CA TYR A 328 -3.96 4.75 -5.83
C TYR A 328 -2.83 5.77 -5.67
N ALA A 329 -1.74 5.63 -6.43
CA ALA A 329 -0.61 6.55 -6.35
C ALA A 329 -0.99 8.00 -6.68
N TRP A 330 -1.84 8.21 -7.70
CA TRP A 330 -2.34 9.55 -8.03
C TRP A 330 -3.38 10.07 -7.04
N GLY A 331 -4.22 9.17 -6.51
CA GLY A 331 -5.16 9.48 -5.44
C GLY A 331 -4.46 10.00 -4.18
N GLU A 332 -3.40 9.31 -3.75
CA GLU A 332 -2.57 9.72 -2.62
C GLU A 332 -1.86 11.07 -2.85
N VAL A 333 -1.36 11.33 -4.06
CA VAL A 333 -0.80 12.66 -4.41
C VAL A 333 -1.87 13.75 -4.27
N GLY A 334 -3.11 13.48 -4.70
CA GLY A 334 -4.24 14.39 -4.56
C GLY A 334 -4.62 14.61 -3.08
N ILE A 335 -4.72 13.55 -2.30
CA ILE A 335 -4.99 13.61 -0.85
C ILE A 335 -3.89 14.40 -0.14
N ALA A 336 -2.62 14.15 -0.48
CA ALA A 336 -1.49 14.88 0.07
C ALA A 336 -1.55 16.38 -0.28
N ALA A 337 -1.93 16.73 -1.51
CA ALA A 337 -2.14 18.13 -1.90
C ALA A 337 -3.24 18.80 -1.05
N ILE A 338 -4.35 18.11 -0.78
CA ILE A 338 -5.41 18.60 0.12
C ILE A 338 -4.88 18.77 1.55
N GLY A 339 -4.12 17.80 2.06
CA GLY A 339 -3.46 17.90 3.36
C GLY A 339 -2.48 19.08 3.44
N GLY A 340 -1.73 19.33 2.37
CA GLY A 340 -0.87 20.51 2.22
C GLY A 340 -1.66 21.82 2.21
N LEU A 341 -2.82 21.87 1.54
CA LEU A 341 -3.68 23.06 1.55
C LEU A 341 -4.17 23.39 2.96
N ILE A 342 -4.69 22.40 3.67
CA ILE A 342 -5.17 22.56 5.06
C ILE A 342 -4.01 22.93 5.98
N GLY A 343 -2.91 22.17 5.91
CA GLY A 343 -1.74 22.37 6.75
C GLY A 343 -1.04 23.71 6.50
N GLY A 344 -0.99 24.18 5.26
CA GLY A 344 -0.44 25.50 4.93
C GLY A 344 -1.30 26.64 5.46
N ALA A 345 -2.63 26.51 5.37
CA ALA A 345 -3.56 27.49 5.90
C ALA A 345 -3.50 27.59 7.43
N ILE A 346 -3.52 26.45 8.13
CA ILE A 346 -3.40 26.38 9.59
C ILE A 346 -2.01 26.83 10.04
N GLY A 347 -0.96 26.36 9.35
CA GLY A 347 0.43 26.68 9.63
C GLY A 347 0.70 28.17 9.59
N TYR A 348 0.14 28.88 8.60
CA TYR A 348 0.22 30.33 8.52
C TYR A 348 -0.39 31.03 9.75
N ASP A 349 -1.61 30.63 10.12
CA ASP A 349 -2.34 31.24 11.24
C ASP A 349 -1.65 30.99 12.59
N ILE A 350 -1.08 29.79 12.79
CA ILE A 350 -0.29 29.45 13.98
C ILE A 350 1.04 30.20 13.98
N ALA A 351 1.79 30.16 12.88
CA ALA A 351 3.11 30.79 12.80
C ALA A 351 3.03 32.30 13.03
N LYS A 352 1.98 32.97 12.53
CA LYS A 352 1.74 34.38 12.80
C LYS A 352 1.54 34.67 14.29
N LYS A 353 0.80 33.81 15.01
CA LYS A 353 0.59 33.94 16.47
C LYS A 353 1.88 33.71 17.24
N VAL A 354 2.64 32.67 16.88
CA VAL A 354 3.92 32.33 17.53
C VAL A 354 4.92 33.46 17.34
N ARG A 355 5.05 34.01 16.13
CA ARG A 355 5.92 35.17 15.85
C ARG A 355 5.49 36.39 16.66
N GLY A 356 4.19 36.62 16.80
CA GLY A 356 3.65 37.71 17.62
C GLY A 356 3.90 37.57 19.12
N ALA A 357 4.20 36.36 19.62
CA ALA A 357 4.54 36.12 21.02
C ALA A 357 6.05 36.16 21.32
N MET A 358 6.89 36.21 20.26
CA MET A 358 8.35 36.38 20.38
C MET A 358 8.80 37.86 20.39
N ILE A 359 7.89 38.77 20.03
CA ILE A 359 8.04 40.23 20.12
C ILE A 359 7.37 40.66 21.43
#